data_AF-A0AA47P620-F1
#
_entry.id   AF-A0AA47P620-F1
#
_cell.length_a   1.000
_cell.length_b   1.000
_cell.length_c   1.000
_cell.angle_alpha   90.00
_cell.angle_beta   90.00
_cell.angle_gamma   90.00
#
_symmetry.space_group_name_H-M   'P 1'
#
loop_
_entity.id
_entity.type
_entity.pdbx_description
1 polymer ?
#
loop_
_entity_poly.entity_id
_entity_poly.type
_entity_poly.pdbx_seq_one_letter_code
_entity_poly.pdbx_strand_id
1 'polypeptide(L)'
;MTHLTLGRMDLYWLCATDILRLRLPRHWSGTCTIVRLTVPVTVFVHTSNATNNTAPVRARRDTTYPTSFDLTQNSPCYIDAIGIPRGVPNEYKLADQIGAGFENIPIIAGLFPVTPNKNVDRINYIHYNVQRLANLTRDAVEGISTQLAATSLMAFQNRVALDMLLAEKGGVCAMFGDQCCTFIPNNTAPDGSVTKALNGLRALSTELKEASGLDNPLEAWMQGLFGRWKALVMAVLTSLACFLAILITCGCCCIPCARTLCIRLIATTLSKENAPKDFEHQMVSLLVEPSHADDDYLRDETLKIC
;
A
#
# COMPACT_ATOMS: atom_id res chain seq x y z
N MET A 1 -59.43 -17.27 -3.22
CA MET A 1 -58.52 -17.92 -2.25
C MET A 1 -57.10 -17.73 -2.74
N THR A 2 -56.34 -16.84 -2.10
CA THR A 2 -54.97 -16.49 -2.49
C THR A 2 -53.99 -17.52 -1.93
N HIS A 3 -53.42 -18.35 -2.82
CA HIS A 3 -52.38 -19.32 -2.46
C HIS A 3 -51.03 -18.61 -2.31
N LEU A 4 -50.80 -17.93 -1.19
CA LEU A 4 -49.46 -17.50 -0.78
C LEU A 4 -48.74 -18.69 -0.13
N THR A 5 -48.22 -19.59 -0.97
CA THR A 5 -47.46 -20.79 -0.53
C THR A 5 -46.00 -20.49 -0.25
N LEU A 6 -45.52 -19.26 -0.42
CA LEU A 6 -44.13 -18.88 -0.21
C LEU A 6 -44.07 -17.72 0.79
N GLY A 7 -43.28 -17.88 1.87
CA GLY A 7 -43.04 -16.81 2.82
C GLY A 7 -42.22 -15.71 2.16
N ARG A 8 -42.71 -14.47 2.20
CA ARG A 8 -42.01 -13.28 1.70
C ARG A 8 -41.41 -12.55 2.92
N MET A 9 -40.16 -12.10 2.80
CA MET A 9 -39.43 -11.44 3.90
C MET A 9 -40.25 -10.28 4.49
N ASP A 10 -40.30 -10.19 5.82
CA ASP A 10 -41.05 -9.21 6.63
C ASP A 10 -42.60 -9.27 6.63
N LEU A 11 -43.24 -10.22 5.95
CA LEU A 11 -44.71 -10.32 5.91
C LEU A 11 -45.22 -11.53 6.71
N TYR A 12 -46.11 -11.27 7.68
CA TYR A 12 -46.67 -12.28 8.56
C TYR A 12 -48.19 -12.24 8.54
N TRP A 13 -48.84 -13.38 8.76
CA TRP A 13 -50.28 -13.45 8.95
C TRP A 13 -50.62 -13.38 10.43
N LEU A 14 -51.36 -12.35 10.81
CA LEU A 14 -51.97 -12.21 12.13
C LEU A 14 -53.40 -12.74 12.05
N CYS A 15 -53.66 -13.84 12.74
CA CYS A 15 -54.98 -14.44 12.86
C CYS A 15 -55.59 -14.10 14.22
N ALA A 16 -56.91 -14.20 14.38
CA ALA A 16 -57.65 -13.85 15.61
C ALA A 16 -57.20 -14.51 16.94
N THR A 17 -56.15 -15.33 16.92
CA THR A 17 -55.51 -15.98 18.09
C THR A 17 -54.20 -15.28 18.51
N ASP A 18 -53.88 -14.10 17.96
CA ASP A 18 -52.60 -13.39 18.12
C ASP A 18 -51.36 -14.19 17.69
N ILE A 19 -51.56 -15.28 16.96
CA ILE A 19 -50.48 -16.10 16.43
C ILE A 19 -50.04 -15.54 15.07
N LEU A 20 -48.79 -15.10 15.00
CA LEU A 20 -48.11 -14.72 13.77
C LEU A 20 -47.64 -15.99 13.03
N ARG A 21 -48.09 -16.15 11.78
CA ARG A 21 -47.68 -17.28 10.92
C ARG A 21 -47.00 -16.79 9.65
N LEU A 22 -45.89 -17.44 9.30
CA LEU A 22 -45.18 -17.19 8.03
C LEU A 22 -45.96 -17.67 6.80
N ARG A 23 -46.85 -18.66 7.00
CA ARG A 23 -47.68 -19.28 5.95
C ARG A 23 -48.99 -19.78 6.55
N LEU A 24 -50.10 -19.63 5.83
CA LEU A 24 -51.35 -20.28 6.18
C LEU A 24 -51.38 -21.75 5.68
N PRO A 25 -51.88 -22.69 6.50
CA PRO A 25 -52.17 -24.06 6.06
C PRO A 25 -53.18 -24.08 4.90
N ARG A 26 -53.10 -25.10 4.04
CA ARG A 26 -53.95 -25.25 2.84
C ARG A 26 -55.45 -25.40 3.11
N HIS A 27 -55.86 -25.65 4.36
CA HIS A 27 -57.25 -25.85 4.78
C HIS A 27 -57.64 -24.95 5.97
N TRP A 28 -57.06 -23.75 6.04
CA TRP A 28 -57.34 -22.83 7.14
C TRP A 28 -58.64 -22.05 6.89
N SER A 29 -59.45 -21.88 7.94
CA SER A 29 -60.68 -21.09 7.95
C SER A 29 -60.69 -20.08 9.11
N GLY A 30 -61.10 -18.84 8.84
CA GLY A 30 -61.23 -17.78 9.85
C GLY A 30 -60.95 -16.39 9.27
N THR A 31 -60.70 -15.40 10.13
CA THR A 31 -60.20 -14.07 9.76
C THR A 31 -58.72 -13.90 10.13
N CYS A 32 -57.87 -13.62 9.13
CA CYS A 32 -56.48 -13.20 9.33
C CYS A 32 -56.23 -11.95 8.48
N THR A 33 -55.30 -11.12 8.94
CA THR A 33 -54.77 -9.99 8.19
C THR A 33 -53.25 -10.13 8.02
N ILE A 34 -52.69 -9.49 7.00
CA ILE A 34 -51.25 -9.45 6.79
C ILE A 34 -50.69 -8.26 7.59
N VAL A 35 -49.65 -8.51 8.38
CA VAL A 35 -48.95 -7.51 9.18
C VAL A 35 -47.45 -7.55 8.90
N ARG A 36 -46.79 -6.40 9.09
CA ARG A 36 -45.34 -6.26 9.02
C ARG A 36 -44.80 -6.05 10.44
N LEU A 37 -43.84 -6.87 10.85
CA LEU A 37 -43.17 -6.66 12.14
C LEU A 37 -42.19 -5.49 12.00
N THR A 38 -42.40 -4.44 12.80
CA THR A 38 -41.43 -3.38 12.99
C THR A 38 -40.31 -3.91 13.87
N VAL A 39 -39.12 -4.14 13.30
CA VAL A 39 -37.92 -4.43 14.09
C VAL A 39 -37.40 -3.09 14.63
N PRO A 40 -37.45 -2.82 15.94
CA PRO A 40 -36.85 -1.61 16.48
C PRO A 40 -35.32 -1.71 16.34
N VAL A 41 -34.73 -0.86 15.51
CA VAL A 41 -33.28 -0.73 15.40
C VAL A 41 -32.82 0.23 16.49
N THR A 42 -32.33 -0.28 17.61
CA THR A 42 -31.66 0.52 18.63
C THR A 42 -30.19 0.67 18.27
N VAL A 43 -29.79 1.87 17.84
CA VAL A 43 -28.38 2.20 17.57
C VAL A 43 -27.74 2.61 18.90
N PHE A 44 -26.86 1.76 19.44
CA PHE A 44 -26.03 2.13 20.57
C PHE A 44 -24.82 2.93 20.07
N VAL A 45 -24.81 4.24 20.31
CA VAL A 45 -23.62 5.06 20.10
C VAL A 45 -22.67 4.80 21.27
N HIS A 46 -21.57 4.10 21.00
CA HIS A 46 -20.54 3.84 22.00
C HIS A 46 -19.71 5.12 22.21
N THR A 47 -20.11 5.97 23.16
CA THR A 47 -19.26 7.07 23.63
C THR A 47 -18.25 6.50 24.63
N SER A 48 -17.00 6.31 24.18
CA SER A 48 -15.90 5.97 25.07
C SER A 48 -15.52 7.20 25.90
N ASN A 49 -16.24 7.44 26.99
CA ASN A 49 -15.74 8.32 28.04
C ASN A 49 -14.58 7.59 28.72
N ALA A 50 -13.37 8.00 28.38
CA ALA A 50 -12.15 7.59 29.05
C ALA A 50 -12.22 8.07 30.51
N THR A 51 -12.62 7.16 31.40
CA THR A 51 -12.34 7.30 32.83
C THR A 51 -11.29 6.27 33.20
N ASN A 52 -10.16 6.82 33.67
CA ASN A 52 -9.02 6.11 34.22
C ASN A 52 -9.48 5.05 35.21
N ASN A 53 -9.11 3.79 34.98
CA ASN A 53 -8.83 2.84 36.04
C ASN A 53 -7.95 1.70 35.50
N THR A 54 -6.84 1.49 36.20
CA THR A 54 -5.82 0.48 36.01
C THR A 54 -6.42 -0.93 36.16
N ALA A 55 -6.53 -1.65 35.04
CA ALA A 55 -6.87 -3.07 35.01
C ALA A 55 -6.02 -3.78 33.93
N PRO A 56 -5.64 -5.05 34.15
CA PRO A 56 -4.52 -5.68 33.47
C PRO A 56 -4.75 -5.78 31.96
N VAL A 57 -3.66 -5.63 31.21
CA VAL A 57 -3.61 -5.73 29.74
C VAL A 57 -4.05 -7.14 29.31
N ARG A 58 -5.36 -7.31 29.17
CA ARG A 58 -5.93 -8.42 28.44
C ARG A 58 -5.74 -8.09 26.97
N ALA A 59 -4.73 -8.69 26.35
CA ALA A 59 -4.55 -8.63 24.91
C ALA A 59 -5.88 -9.01 24.25
N ARG A 60 -6.51 -8.03 23.60
CA ARG A 60 -7.76 -8.22 22.86
C ARG A 60 -7.42 -9.26 21.79
N ARG A 61 -8.02 -10.44 21.89
CA ARG A 61 -7.97 -11.40 20.78
C ARG A 61 -8.80 -10.75 19.69
N ASP A 62 -8.12 -10.25 18.67
CA ASP A 62 -8.75 -9.60 17.53
C ASP A 62 -9.54 -10.66 16.75
N THR A 63 -10.81 -10.83 17.13
CA THR A 63 -11.78 -11.47 16.26
C THR A 63 -12.35 -10.37 15.38
N THR A 64 -11.54 -9.84 14.46
CA THR A 64 -12.02 -9.01 13.36
C THR A 64 -12.83 -9.91 12.46
N TYR A 65 -14.11 -10.08 12.78
CA TYR A 65 -15.07 -10.24 11.70
C TYR A 65 -14.96 -8.95 10.87
N PRO A 66 -14.67 -9.00 9.56
CA PRO A 66 -14.42 -7.80 8.78
C PRO A 66 -15.74 -7.06 8.57
N THR A 67 -16.14 -6.30 9.59
CA THR A 67 -17.34 -5.45 9.56
C THR A 67 -17.11 -4.17 8.77
N SER A 68 -15.86 -3.88 8.40
CA SER A 68 -15.49 -2.76 7.54
C SER A 68 -14.93 -3.26 6.22
N PHE A 69 -15.37 -2.66 5.13
CA PHE A 69 -14.72 -2.78 3.82
C PHE A 69 -13.30 -2.21 3.94
N ASP A 70 -12.35 -3.07 4.22
CA ASP A 70 -10.94 -2.71 4.36
C ASP A 70 -10.19 -3.09 3.08
N LEU A 71 -9.83 -2.08 2.30
CA LEU A 71 -9.05 -2.25 1.09
C LEU A 71 -7.64 -2.80 1.40
N THR A 72 -7.15 -2.74 2.62
CA THR A 72 -5.82 -3.27 2.96
C THR A 72 -5.85 -4.78 3.25
N GLN A 73 -7.03 -5.33 3.54
CA GLN A 73 -7.24 -6.75 3.79
C GLN A 73 -6.91 -7.55 2.51
N ASN A 74 -5.93 -8.44 2.58
CA ASN A 74 -5.34 -9.21 1.46
C ASN A 74 -4.45 -8.43 0.48
N SER A 75 -4.00 -7.22 0.82
CA SER A 75 -2.94 -6.56 0.04
C SER A 75 -1.55 -6.92 0.60
N PRO A 76 -0.53 -7.14 -0.23
CA PRO A 76 0.86 -7.32 0.24
C PRO A 76 1.48 -6.02 0.77
N CYS A 77 0.74 -4.90 0.65
CA CYS A 77 1.20 -3.58 1.01
C CYS A 77 1.05 -3.34 2.52
N TYR A 78 2.06 -2.72 3.12
CA TYR A 78 2.03 -2.32 4.53
C TYR A 78 2.68 -0.94 4.71
N ILE A 79 2.34 -0.26 5.80
CA ILE A 79 2.95 1.01 6.17
C ILE A 79 4.09 0.69 7.15
N ASP A 80 5.31 1.10 6.81
CA ASP A 80 6.49 0.93 7.65
C ASP A 80 6.46 1.88 8.87
N ALA A 81 7.31 1.65 9.86
CA ALA A 81 7.45 2.46 11.08
C ALA A 81 7.76 3.95 10.80
N ILE A 82 8.27 4.26 9.61
CA ILE A 82 8.59 5.62 9.14
C ILE A 82 7.38 6.27 8.43
N GLY A 83 6.22 5.59 8.36
CA GLY A 83 5.01 6.09 7.71
C GLY A 83 5.07 6.07 6.17
N ILE A 84 5.85 5.14 5.61
CA ILE A 84 6.04 4.99 4.16
C ILE A 84 5.40 3.66 3.72
N PRO A 85 4.57 3.66 2.67
CA PRO A 85 4.00 2.42 2.15
C PRO A 85 5.05 1.58 1.42
N ARG A 86 5.10 0.29 1.71
CA ARG A 86 6.00 -0.71 1.11
C ARG A 86 5.18 -1.94 0.71
N GLY A 87 5.77 -2.85 -0.07
CA GLY A 87 5.13 -4.13 -0.44
C GLY A 87 4.30 -4.13 -1.72
N VAL A 88 4.35 -3.06 -2.54
CA VAL A 88 3.75 -3.07 -3.87
C VAL A 88 4.53 -4.05 -4.77
N PRO A 89 3.88 -5.02 -5.44
CA PRO A 89 4.56 -5.93 -6.38
C PRO A 89 5.15 -5.18 -7.58
N ASN A 90 6.25 -5.69 -8.12
CA ASN A 90 6.98 -4.99 -9.20
C ASN A 90 6.16 -4.90 -10.49
N GLU A 91 5.25 -5.84 -10.76
CA GLU A 91 4.37 -5.78 -11.93
C GLU A 91 3.35 -4.62 -11.88
N TYR A 92 3.06 -4.07 -10.70
CA TYR A 92 2.10 -2.98 -10.52
C TYR A 92 2.75 -1.63 -10.18
N LYS A 93 4.08 -1.57 -10.17
CA LYS A 93 4.82 -0.32 -9.94
C LYS A 93 4.84 0.52 -11.21
N LEU A 94 4.71 1.84 -11.03
CA LEU A 94 4.75 2.85 -12.08
C LEU A 94 6.16 3.36 -12.32
N ALA A 95 6.95 3.50 -11.26
CA ALA A 95 8.30 4.03 -11.32
C ALA A 95 9.28 3.20 -10.48
N ASP A 96 10.50 3.05 -10.99
CA ASP A 96 11.56 2.38 -10.27
C ASP A 96 12.18 3.31 -9.23
N GLN A 97 12.38 2.79 -8.01
CA GLN A 97 13.06 3.52 -6.95
C GLN A 97 14.52 3.78 -7.32
N ILE A 98 15.16 2.82 -8.03
CA ILE A 98 16.57 2.91 -8.38
C ILE A 98 16.72 3.90 -9.53
N GLY A 99 15.96 3.73 -10.61
CA GLY A 99 15.93 4.68 -11.74
C GLY A 99 15.66 6.13 -11.33
N ALA A 100 14.63 6.39 -10.52
CA ALA A 100 14.31 7.75 -10.05
C ALA A 100 15.39 8.37 -9.15
N GLY A 101 16.18 7.54 -8.46
CA GLY A 101 17.37 7.98 -7.75
C GLY A 101 18.48 8.46 -8.68
N PHE A 102 18.58 7.91 -9.90
CA PHE A 102 19.59 8.28 -10.91
C PHE A 102 19.15 9.38 -11.87
N GLU A 103 17.86 9.69 -11.96
CA GLU A 103 17.32 10.75 -12.85
C GLU A 103 17.60 12.18 -12.37
N ASN A 104 17.98 12.38 -11.10
CA ASN A 104 18.40 13.68 -10.58
C ASN A 104 19.92 13.86 -10.71
N ILE A 105 20.35 15.09 -11.03
CA ILE A 105 21.76 15.52 -11.23
C ILE A 105 22.70 14.74 -10.29
N PRO A 106 23.77 14.09 -10.80
CA PRO A 106 24.58 13.13 -10.06
C PRO A 106 25.17 13.67 -8.74
N ILE A 107 25.33 14.99 -8.63
CA ILE A 107 25.87 15.67 -7.45
C ILE A 107 24.87 15.74 -6.29
N ILE A 108 23.57 15.95 -6.55
CA ILE A 108 22.53 16.09 -5.51
C ILE A 108 21.92 14.71 -5.16
N ALA A 109 21.75 13.85 -6.16
CA ALA A 109 21.29 12.47 -5.97
C ALA A 109 22.31 11.60 -5.21
N GLY A 110 23.61 11.80 -5.46
CA GLY A 110 24.67 11.08 -4.76
C GLY A 110 24.80 11.43 -3.28
N LEU A 111 24.36 12.62 -2.87
CA LEU A 111 24.51 13.09 -1.49
C LEU A 111 23.27 12.76 -0.61
N PHE A 112 22.05 12.77 -1.18
CA PHE A 112 20.81 12.48 -0.42
C PHE A 112 19.75 11.73 -1.24
N PRO A 113 19.90 10.41 -1.47
CA PRO A 113 18.94 9.61 -2.24
C PRO A 113 17.58 9.39 -1.54
N VAL A 114 17.44 9.82 -0.29
CA VAL A 114 16.31 9.45 0.58
C VAL A 114 14.99 10.12 0.17
N THR A 115 15.02 11.35 -0.33
CA THR A 115 13.81 12.12 -0.66
C THR A 115 13.10 11.65 -1.95
N PRO A 116 13.78 11.48 -3.10
CA PRO A 116 13.12 11.01 -4.33
C PRO A 116 12.52 9.61 -4.16
N ASN A 117 13.23 8.70 -3.48
CA ASN A 117 12.78 7.33 -3.29
C ASN A 117 11.49 7.23 -2.45
N LYS A 118 11.33 8.12 -1.45
CA LYS A 118 10.11 8.19 -0.64
C LYS A 118 8.89 8.63 -1.43
N ASN A 119 9.07 9.56 -2.37
CA ASN A 119 7.97 10.05 -3.20
C ASN A 119 7.53 8.99 -4.22
N VAL A 120 8.49 8.26 -4.81
CA VAL A 120 8.22 7.13 -5.71
C VAL A 120 7.42 6.03 -5.00
N ASP A 121 7.78 5.68 -3.76
CA ASP A 121 7.04 4.68 -2.97
C ASP A 121 5.59 5.08 -2.71
N ARG A 122 5.35 6.37 -2.41
CA ARG A 122 3.99 6.90 -2.25
C ARG A 122 3.19 6.88 -3.54
N ILE A 123 3.80 7.24 -4.67
CA ILE A 123 3.13 7.22 -5.98
C ILE A 123 2.77 5.78 -6.38
N ASN A 124 3.71 4.84 -6.25
CA ASN A 124 3.48 3.43 -6.54
C ASN A 124 2.35 2.85 -5.67
N TYR A 125 2.32 3.22 -4.39
CA TYR A 125 1.25 2.81 -3.49
C TYR A 125 -0.12 3.35 -3.88
N ILE A 126 -0.21 4.64 -4.25
CA ILE A 126 -1.48 5.24 -4.69
C ILE A 126 -1.93 4.60 -6.00
N HIS A 127 -1.02 4.42 -6.96
CA HIS A 127 -1.31 3.81 -8.26
C HIS A 127 -1.91 2.40 -8.09
N TYR A 128 -1.26 1.56 -7.28
CA TYR A 128 -1.75 0.21 -6.98
C TYR A 128 -3.15 0.21 -6.35
N ASN A 129 -3.40 1.10 -5.39
CA ASN A 129 -4.71 1.19 -4.74
C ASN A 129 -5.80 1.71 -5.69
N VAL A 130 -5.48 2.66 -6.57
CA VAL A 130 -6.42 3.15 -7.60
C VAL A 130 -6.77 2.04 -8.57
N GLN A 131 -5.78 1.24 -9.02
CA GLN A 131 -6.02 0.10 -9.89
C GLN A 131 -6.92 -0.95 -9.23
N ARG A 132 -6.69 -1.26 -7.96
CA ARG A 132 -7.53 -2.20 -7.20
C ARG A 132 -8.94 -1.66 -6.99
N LEU A 133 -9.08 -0.36 -6.68
CA LEU A 133 -10.36 0.31 -6.58
C LEU A 133 -11.14 0.27 -7.90
N ALA A 134 -10.47 0.54 -9.03
CA ALA A 134 -11.09 0.48 -10.35
C ALA A 134 -11.63 -0.92 -10.66
N ASN A 135 -10.87 -1.98 -10.34
CA ASN A 135 -11.31 -3.36 -10.55
C ASN A 135 -12.52 -3.73 -9.67
N LEU A 136 -12.48 -3.38 -8.37
CA LEU A 136 -13.61 -3.62 -7.46
C LEU A 136 -14.85 -2.82 -7.87
N THR A 137 -14.67 -1.59 -8.34
CA THR A 137 -15.75 -0.71 -8.78
C THR A 137 -16.39 -1.25 -10.06
N ARG A 138 -15.58 -1.75 -11.00
CA ARG A 138 -16.07 -2.42 -12.21
C ARG A 138 -16.99 -3.58 -11.85
N ASP A 139 -16.54 -4.49 -10.99
CA ASP A 139 -17.32 -5.68 -10.61
C ASP A 139 -18.62 -5.30 -9.87
N ALA A 140 -18.54 -4.30 -8.98
CA ALA A 140 -19.71 -3.78 -8.28
C ALA A 140 -20.73 -3.15 -9.23
N VAL A 141 -20.29 -2.31 -10.17
CA VAL A 141 -21.16 -1.65 -11.15
C VAL A 141 -21.78 -2.67 -12.10
N GLU A 142 -21.02 -3.69 -12.51
CA GLU A 142 -21.52 -4.80 -13.33
C GLU A 142 -22.64 -5.56 -12.58
N GLY A 143 -22.42 -5.93 -11.32
CA GLY A 143 -23.43 -6.58 -10.48
C GLY A 143 -24.70 -5.73 -10.28
N ILE A 144 -24.55 -4.43 -10.00
CA ILE A 144 -25.69 -3.51 -9.84
C ILE A 144 -26.46 -3.37 -11.15
N SER A 145 -25.76 -3.24 -12.28
CA SER A 145 -26.40 -3.05 -13.59
C SER A 145 -27.29 -4.24 -13.97
N THR A 146 -26.79 -5.47 -13.78
CA THR A 146 -27.51 -6.71 -14.09
C THR A 146 -28.73 -6.88 -13.18
N GLN A 147 -28.61 -6.59 -11.89
CA GLN A 147 -29.74 -6.61 -10.96
C GLN A 147 -30.78 -5.55 -11.33
N LEU A 148 -30.36 -4.33 -11.70
CA LEU A 148 -31.25 -3.24 -12.06
C LEU A 148 -32.04 -3.56 -13.33
N ALA A 149 -31.40 -4.19 -14.33
CA ALA A 149 -32.08 -4.61 -15.56
C ALA A 149 -33.18 -5.65 -15.29
N ALA A 150 -32.92 -6.64 -14.45
CA ALA A 150 -33.92 -7.64 -14.07
C ALA A 150 -35.06 -7.02 -13.25
N THR A 151 -34.72 -6.14 -12.30
CA THR A 151 -35.70 -5.48 -11.42
C THR A 151 -36.59 -4.51 -12.20
N SER A 152 -36.04 -3.75 -13.16
CA SER A 152 -36.81 -2.84 -14.00
C SER A 152 -37.77 -3.60 -14.93
N LEU A 153 -37.35 -4.73 -15.49
CA LEU A 153 -38.21 -5.61 -16.29
C LEU A 153 -39.36 -6.18 -15.44
N MET A 154 -39.06 -6.64 -14.23
CA MET A 154 -40.09 -7.14 -13.31
C MET A 154 -41.08 -6.03 -12.92
N ALA A 155 -40.60 -4.82 -12.64
CA ALA A 155 -41.45 -3.68 -12.34
C ALA A 155 -42.36 -3.32 -13.52
N PHE A 156 -41.84 -3.35 -14.74
CA PHE A 156 -42.62 -3.13 -15.97
C PHE A 156 -43.71 -4.21 -16.16
N GLN A 157 -43.36 -5.48 -16.01
CA GLN A 157 -44.33 -6.58 -16.11
C GLN A 157 -45.45 -6.46 -15.05
N ASN A 158 -45.09 -6.14 -13.80
CA ASN A 158 -46.06 -5.91 -12.74
C ASN A 158 -46.97 -4.72 -13.08
N ARG A 159 -46.44 -3.66 -13.68
CA ARG A 159 -47.21 -2.49 -14.09
C ARG A 159 -48.26 -2.84 -15.15
N VAL A 160 -47.87 -3.58 -16.19
CA VAL A 160 -48.79 -4.02 -17.25
C VAL A 160 -49.90 -4.92 -16.67
N ALA A 161 -49.55 -5.86 -15.79
CA ALA A 161 -50.53 -6.74 -15.16
C ALA A 161 -51.53 -5.96 -14.29
N LEU A 162 -51.04 -4.99 -13.49
CA LEU A 162 -51.90 -4.14 -12.67
C LEU A 162 -52.78 -3.21 -13.50
N ASP A 163 -52.26 -2.66 -14.61
CA ASP A 163 -53.05 -1.82 -15.52
C ASP A 163 -54.17 -2.64 -16.18
N MET A 164 -53.93 -3.91 -16.52
CA MET A 164 -54.96 -4.82 -17.04
C MET A 164 -56.02 -5.15 -15.98
N LEU A 165 -55.62 -5.40 -14.73
CA LEU A 165 -56.54 -5.67 -13.62
C LEU A 165 -57.37 -4.44 -13.23
N LEU A 166 -56.81 -3.25 -13.40
CA LEU A 166 -57.46 -1.97 -13.06
C LEU A 166 -58.06 -1.28 -14.29
N ALA A 167 -58.20 -1.97 -15.42
CA ALA A 167 -58.70 -1.39 -16.66
C ALA A 167 -60.05 -0.67 -16.48
N GLU A 168 -60.97 -1.23 -15.68
CA GLU A 168 -62.27 -0.61 -15.36
C GLU A 168 -62.17 0.68 -14.55
N LYS A 169 -61.07 0.88 -13.82
CA LYS A 169 -60.78 2.07 -13.01
C LYS A 169 -59.85 3.06 -13.73
N GLY A 170 -59.53 2.83 -15.01
CA GLY A 170 -58.60 3.66 -15.78
C GLY A 170 -57.12 3.29 -15.58
N GLY A 171 -56.84 2.08 -15.10
CA GLY A 171 -55.49 1.58 -14.83
C GLY A 171 -54.89 2.13 -13.53
N VAL A 172 -53.64 1.78 -13.26
CA VAL A 172 -52.88 2.26 -12.11
C VAL A 172 -52.68 3.78 -12.21
N CYS A 173 -52.61 4.36 -13.42
CA CYS A 173 -52.38 5.80 -13.59
C CYS A 173 -53.54 6.68 -13.14
N ALA A 174 -54.79 6.24 -13.37
CA ALA A 174 -55.96 6.97 -12.90
C ALA A 174 -56.05 7.03 -11.36
N MET A 175 -55.48 6.05 -10.66
CA MET A 175 -55.45 6.01 -9.19
C MET A 175 -54.39 6.96 -8.58
N PHE A 176 -53.25 7.14 -9.25
CA PHE A 176 -52.15 7.98 -8.77
C PHE A 176 -52.11 9.38 -9.39
N GLY A 177 -52.92 9.63 -10.43
CA GLY A 177 -52.99 10.91 -11.13
C GLY A 177 -51.63 11.37 -11.65
N ASP A 178 -51.28 12.63 -11.38
CA ASP A 178 -50.04 13.27 -11.85
C ASP A 178 -48.76 12.61 -11.32
N GLN A 179 -48.83 11.83 -10.24
CA GLN A 179 -47.66 11.11 -9.69
C GLN A 179 -47.27 9.86 -10.49
N CYS A 180 -48.13 9.43 -11.43
CA CYS A 180 -47.91 8.21 -12.21
C CYS A 180 -46.88 8.36 -13.35
N CYS A 181 -46.53 9.57 -13.77
CA CYS A 181 -45.77 9.86 -14.98
C CYS A 181 -44.26 9.54 -14.92
N THR A 182 -43.85 8.51 -14.18
CA THR A 182 -42.45 8.09 -14.09
C THR A 182 -42.17 6.89 -15.01
N PHE A 183 -41.37 7.11 -16.06
CA PHE A 183 -40.84 6.04 -16.90
C PHE A 183 -39.50 5.56 -16.33
N ILE A 184 -39.26 4.25 -16.33
CA ILE A 184 -37.97 3.69 -15.90
C ILE A 184 -36.99 3.78 -17.08
N PRO A 185 -35.97 4.66 -17.04
CA PRO A 185 -35.03 4.79 -18.15
C PRO A 185 -34.20 3.51 -18.31
N ASN A 186 -34.04 3.04 -19.55
CA ASN A 186 -33.25 1.86 -19.86
C ASN A 186 -31.74 2.19 -19.97
N ASN A 187 -31.15 2.60 -18.85
CA ASN A 187 -29.72 2.95 -18.75
C ASN A 187 -28.79 1.73 -18.85
N THR A 188 -29.33 0.51 -18.78
CA THR A 188 -28.58 -0.75 -18.87
C THR A 188 -28.53 -1.31 -20.31
N ALA A 189 -29.13 -0.63 -21.29
CA ALA A 189 -28.99 -1.00 -22.70
C ALA A 189 -27.52 -0.98 -23.16
N PRO A 190 -27.14 -1.65 -24.27
CA PRO A 190 -25.77 -1.66 -24.79
C PRO A 190 -25.15 -0.26 -24.96
N ASP A 191 -25.95 0.73 -25.36
CA ASP A 191 -25.57 2.14 -25.48
C ASP A 191 -26.04 3.03 -24.31
N GLY A 192 -26.47 2.39 -23.22
CA GLY A 192 -26.94 3.05 -22.00
C GLY A 192 -25.82 3.75 -21.24
N SER A 193 -26.21 4.67 -20.35
CA SER A 193 -25.25 5.44 -19.54
C SER A 193 -24.42 4.55 -18.61
N VAL A 194 -25.02 3.50 -18.04
CA VAL A 194 -24.35 2.59 -17.10
C VAL A 194 -23.36 1.68 -17.82
N THR A 195 -23.73 1.15 -18.99
CA THR A 195 -22.83 0.31 -19.81
C THR A 195 -21.67 1.12 -20.37
N LYS A 196 -21.90 2.37 -20.79
CA LYS A 196 -20.82 3.30 -21.19
C LYS A 196 -19.85 3.58 -20.04
N ALA A 197 -20.36 3.82 -18.83
CA ALA A 197 -19.51 4.01 -17.64
C ALA A 197 -18.72 2.74 -17.30
N LEU A 198 -19.34 1.56 -17.39
CA LEU A 198 -18.66 0.28 -17.18
C LEU A 198 -17.54 0.04 -18.22
N ASN A 199 -17.78 0.37 -19.49
CA ASN A 199 -16.76 0.30 -20.53
C ASN A 199 -15.62 1.29 -20.25
N GLY A 200 -15.92 2.50 -19.76
CA GLY A 200 -14.91 3.45 -19.32
C GLY A 200 -14.07 2.94 -18.15
N LEU A 201 -14.69 2.29 -17.15
CA LEU A 201 -13.97 1.65 -16.04
C LEU A 201 -13.07 0.50 -16.51
N ARG A 202 -13.51 -0.28 -17.50
CA ARG A 202 -12.70 -1.34 -18.11
C ARG A 202 -11.50 -0.75 -18.83
N ALA A 203 -11.70 0.28 -19.65
CA ALA A 203 -10.63 0.98 -20.36
C ALA A 203 -9.62 1.60 -19.38
N LEU A 204 -10.10 2.26 -18.32
CA LEU A 204 -9.22 2.80 -17.28
C LEU A 204 -8.42 1.70 -16.58
N SER A 205 -9.04 0.58 -16.25
CA SER A 205 -8.33 -0.55 -15.62
C SER A 205 -7.27 -1.16 -16.54
N THR A 206 -7.49 -1.16 -17.86
CA THR A 206 -6.48 -1.63 -18.83
C THR A 206 -5.36 -0.61 -18.99
N GLU A 207 -5.67 0.68 -19.12
CA GLU A 207 -4.67 1.75 -19.20
C GLU A 207 -3.76 1.78 -17.96
N LEU A 208 -4.32 1.68 -16.76
CA LEU A 208 -3.53 1.59 -15.52
C LEU A 208 -2.66 0.33 -15.47
N LYS A 209 -3.12 -0.77 -16.07
CA LYS A 209 -2.34 -2.01 -16.14
C LYS A 209 -1.21 -1.91 -17.17
N GLU A 210 -1.45 -1.26 -18.29
CA GLU A 210 -0.44 -1.04 -19.34
C GLU A 210 0.60 0.01 -18.93
N ALA A 211 0.19 1.02 -18.15
CA ALA A 211 1.10 2.00 -17.57
C ALA A 211 1.92 1.44 -16.42
N SER A 212 1.54 0.29 -15.84
CA SER A 212 2.30 -0.39 -14.80
C SER A 212 3.20 -1.47 -15.37
N GLY A 213 4.34 -1.66 -14.69
CA GLY A 213 5.37 -2.58 -15.12
C GLY A 213 6.72 -1.89 -15.02
N LEU A 214 7.60 -2.47 -14.20
CA LEU A 214 9.00 -2.09 -14.21
C LEU A 214 9.70 -2.76 -15.38
N ASP A 215 9.67 -2.10 -16.54
CA ASP A 215 10.56 -2.46 -17.63
C ASP A 215 11.94 -1.91 -17.30
N ASN A 216 12.84 -2.77 -16.82
CA ASN A 216 14.24 -2.42 -16.65
C ASN A 216 14.84 -2.20 -18.05
N PRO A 217 15.15 -0.96 -18.48
CA PRO A 217 15.61 -0.69 -19.85
C PRO A 217 16.94 -1.40 -20.14
N LEU A 218 17.79 -1.53 -19.13
CA LEU A 218 19.02 -2.32 -19.16
C LEU A 218 18.71 -3.80 -19.39
N GLU A 219 17.75 -4.36 -18.67
CA GLU A 219 17.41 -5.78 -18.81
C GLU A 219 16.75 -6.06 -20.17
N ALA A 220 15.88 -5.19 -20.66
CA ALA A 220 15.28 -5.30 -21.99
C ALA A 220 16.33 -5.23 -23.11
N TRP A 221 17.26 -4.27 -23.04
CA TRP A 221 18.39 -4.17 -23.97
C TRP A 221 19.32 -5.40 -23.89
N MET A 222 19.63 -5.86 -22.67
CA MET A 222 20.49 -7.01 -22.43
C MET A 222 19.82 -8.32 -22.90
N GLN A 223 18.51 -8.47 -22.71
CA GLN A 223 17.74 -9.58 -23.25
C GLN A 223 17.71 -9.54 -24.78
N GLY A 224 17.58 -8.35 -25.39
CA GLY A 224 17.62 -8.18 -26.84
C GLY A 224 18.98 -8.55 -27.46
N LEU A 225 20.09 -8.24 -26.79
CA LEU A 225 21.44 -8.53 -27.29
C LEU A 225 21.96 -9.93 -26.93
N PHE A 226 21.69 -10.41 -25.71
CA PHE A 226 22.30 -11.63 -25.19
C PHE A 226 21.31 -12.80 -25.06
N GLY A 227 20.00 -12.56 -25.15
CA GLY A 227 18.96 -13.59 -25.17
C GLY A 227 19.16 -14.68 -24.10
N ARG A 228 19.35 -15.93 -24.55
CA ARG A 228 19.57 -17.11 -23.68
C ARG A 228 20.89 -17.10 -22.91
N TRP A 229 21.89 -16.32 -23.33
CA TRP A 229 23.19 -16.23 -22.67
C TRP A 229 23.24 -15.21 -21.53
N LYS A 230 22.13 -14.50 -21.25
CA LYS A 230 22.09 -13.43 -20.23
C LYS A 230 22.65 -13.86 -18.87
N ALA A 231 22.34 -15.08 -18.44
CA ALA A 231 22.77 -15.60 -17.14
C ALA A 231 24.29 -15.81 -17.07
N LEU A 232 24.89 -16.28 -18.16
CA LEU A 232 26.35 -16.44 -18.26
C LEU A 232 27.06 -15.08 -18.31
N VAL A 233 26.53 -14.13 -19.07
CA VAL A 233 27.10 -12.78 -19.18
C VAL A 233 27.04 -12.04 -17.83
N MET A 234 25.93 -12.14 -17.10
CA MET A 234 25.80 -11.57 -15.75
C MET A 234 26.77 -12.20 -14.76
N ALA A 235 27.00 -13.51 -14.83
CA ALA A 235 27.97 -14.18 -13.96
C ALA A 235 29.41 -13.73 -14.26
N VAL A 236 29.76 -13.56 -15.53
CA VAL A 236 31.10 -13.10 -15.93
C VAL A 236 31.32 -11.63 -15.54
N LEU A 237 30.35 -10.75 -15.80
CA LEU A 237 30.43 -9.34 -15.43
C LEU A 237 30.55 -9.13 -13.92
N THR A 238 29.76 -9.86 -13.13
CA THR A 238 29.84 -9.77 -11.66
C THR A 238 31.17 -10.30 -11.14
N SER A 239 31.67 -11.41 -11.70
CA SER A 239 33.01 -11.94 -11.36
C SER A 239 34.12 -10.93 -11.67
N LEU A 240 34.08 -10.29 -12.85
CA LEU A 240 35.07 -9.29 -13.25
C LEU A 240 35.00 -8.05 -12.35
N ALA A 241 33.80 -7.57 -12.03
CA ALA A 241 33.61 -6.42 -11.14
C ALA A 241 34.12 -6.70 -9.72
N CYS A 242 33.82 -7.88 -9.17
CA CYS A 242 34.33 -8.30 -7.87
C CYS A 242 35.86 -8.40 -7.86
N PHE A 243 36.44 -8.96 -8.93
CA PHE A 243 37.89 -9.07 -9.06
C PHE A 243 38.57 -7.69 -9.10
N LEU A 244 38.03 -6.75 -9.89
CA LEU A 244 38.52 -5.38 -9.95
C LEU A 244 38.38 -4.66 -8.60
N ALA A 245 37.26 -4.84 -7.91
CA ALA A 245 37.07 -4.27 -6.56
C ALA A 245 38.12 -4.79 -5.58
N ILE A 246 38.39 -6.10 -5.57
CA ILE A 246 39.43 -6.70 -4.72
C ILE A 246 40.81 -6.15 -5.05
N LEU A 247 41.15 -6.00 -6.34
CA LEU A 247 42.43 -5.41 -6.75
C LEU A 247 42.57 -3.95 -6.34
N ILE A 248 41.51 -3.16 -6.44
CA ILE A 248 41.51 -1.75 -6.02
C ILE A 248 41.66 -1.67 -4.49
N THR A 249 40.91 -2.46 -3.72
CA THR A 249 40.99 -2.48 -2.25
C THR A 249 42.34 -3.01 -1.76
N CYS A 250 42.85 -4.09 -2.35
CA CYS A 250 44.16 -4.64 -2.03
C CYS A 250 45.28 -3.66 -2.44
N GLY A 251 45.16 -3.02 -3.60
CA GLY A 251 46.10 -2.01 -4.06
C GLY A 251 46.13 -0.77 -3.15
N CYS A 252 44.97 -0.24 -2.76
CA CYS A 252 44.91 0.97 -1.95
C CYS A 252 45.24 0.73 -0.47
N CYS A 253 44.99 -0.47 0.08
CA CYS A 253 45.26 -0.77 1.47
C CYS A 253 46.60 -1.49 1.70
N CYS A 254 46.94 -2.49 0.88
CA CYS A 254 48.10 -3.34 1.15
C CYS A 254 49.42 -2.68 0.71
N ILE A 255 49.43 -1.88 -0.36
CA ILE A 255 50.64 -1.20 -0.84
C ILE A 255 51.19 -0.17 0.17
N PRO A 256 50.39 0.76 0.73
CA PRO A 256 50.91 1.70 1.73
C PRO A 256 51.28 0.99 3.04
N CYS A 257 50.48 0.00 3.50
CA CYS A 257 50.79 -0.75 4.72
C CYS A 257 52.11 -1.54 4.60
N ALA A 258 52.35 -2.21 3.47
CA ALA A 258 53.60 -2.92 3.23
C ALA A 258 54.80 -1.95 3.18
N ARG A 259 54.65 -0.80 2.52
CA ARG A 259 55.68 0.24 2.49
C ARG A 259 56.02 0.74 3.90
N THR A 260 55.02 1.04 4.73
CA THR A 260 55.24 1.49 6.11
C THR A 260 55.94 0.43 6.96
N LEU A 261 55.56 -0.84 6.84
CA LEU A 261 56.19 -1.94 7.58
C LEU A 261 57.64 -2.20 7.14
N CYS A 262 57.92 -2.17 5.84
CA CYS A 262 59.29 -2.32 5.32
C CYS A 262 60.21 -1.19 5.82
N ILE A 263 59.72 0.06 5.85
CA ILE A 263 60.50 1.20 6.38
C ILE A 263 60.77 1.02 7.88
N ARG A 264 59.79 0.54 8.66
CA ARG A 264 59.95 0.29 10.10
C ARG A 264 60.94 -0.86 10.39
N LEU A 265 60.97 -1.89 9.56
CA LEU A 265 61.94 -3.00 9.70
C LEU A 265 63.37 -2.54 9.40
N ILE A 266 63.59 -1.75 8.34
CA ILE A 266 64.91 -1.20 8.02
C ILE A 266 65.40 -0.24 9.12
N ALA A 267 64.51 0.59 9.66
CA ALA A 267 64.86 1.50 10.77
C ALA A 267 65.23 0.75 12.06
N THR A 268 64.57 -0.37 12.36
CA THR A 268 64.83 -1.17 13.56
C THR A 268 66.09 -2.03 13.45
N THR A 269 66.47 -2.46 12.25
CA THR A 269 67.76 -3.13 12.04
C THR A 269 68.93 -2.16 12.12
N LEU A 270 68.80 -0.95 11.57
CA LEU A 270 69.82 0.08 11.65
C LEU A 270 69.98 0.67 13.06
N SER A 271 68.90 0.80 13.85
CA SER A 271 69.00 1.21 15.25
C SER A 271 69.59 0.12 16.16
N LYS A 272 69.39 -1.16 15.82
CA LYS A 272 70.00 -2.29 16.53
C LYS A 272 71.50 -2.43 16.23
N GLU A 273 71.95 -2.01 15.05
CA GLU A 273 73.36 -1.93 14.68
C GLU A 273 74.06 -0.74 15.38
N ASN A 274 73.34 0.36 15.63
CA ASN A 274 73.85 1.53 16.35
C ASN A 274 73.71 1.45 17.88
N ALA A 275 73.43 0.28 18.47
CA ALA A 275 73.48 0.12 19.92
C ALA A 275 74.95 0.03 20.37
N PRO A 276 75.50 1.04 21.08
CA PRO A 276 76.89 1.00 21.52
C PRO A 276 77.04 -0.09 22.59
N LYS A 277 77.87 -1.09 22.29
CA LYS A 277 78.57 -1.84 23.32
C LYS A 277 79.67 -0.92 23.82
N ASP A 278 79.52 -0.39 25.02
CA ASP A 278 80.47 -0.57 26.11
C ASP A 278 80.13 0.38 27.28
N PHE A 279 79.89 -0.28 28.40
CA PHE A 279 79.77 0.27 29.73
C PHE A 279 81.20 0.32 30.28
N GLU A 280 81.79 1.52 30.41
CA GLU A 280 82.86 1.89 31.34
C GLU A 280 83.47 3.24 30.88
N HIS A 281 82.98 4.35 31.42
CA HIS A 281 83.86 5.21 32.20
C HIS A 281 83.06 6.22 33.03
N GLN A 282 83.41 6.16 34.30
CA GLN A 282 82.91 6.81 35.48
C GLN A 282 83.28 8.32 35.50
N MET A 283 82.29 9.16 35.81
CA MET A 283 82.30 10.25 36.80
C MET A 283 83.22 11.48 36.63
N VAL A 284 82.68 12.62 37.12
CA VAL A 284 83.29 13.94 37.39
C VAL A 284 83.12 14.90 36.20
N SER A 285 82.30 15.96 36.26
CA SER A 285 82.48 17.09 37.18
C SER A 285 81.18 17.84 37.54
N LEU A 286 81.16 18.21 38.82
CA LEU A 286 80.25 19.03 39.60
C LEU A 286 80.00 20.46 39.09
N LEU A 287 78.79 20.93 39.43
CA LEU A 287 78.36 22.30 39.76
C LEU A 287 78.28 23.33 38.63
N VAL A 288 77.04 23.75 38.33
CA VAL A 288 76.54 25.14 38.49
C VAL A 288 75.03 25.14 38.19
N GLU A 289 74.23 25.40 39.22
CA GLU A 289 72.93 26.08 39.18
C GLU A 289 73.10 27.33 40.07
N PRO A 290 72.19 28.34 40.09
CA PRO A 290 70.91 28.53 39.39
C PRO A 290 70.91 29.89 38.62
N SER A 291 69.87 30.41 37.94
CA SER A 291 68.59 30.93 38.45
C SER A 291 67.90 31.81 37.37
N HIS A 292 66.61 32.11 37.58
CA HIS A 292 65.67 33.05 36.91
C HIS A 292 64.78 32.45 35.81
N ALA A 293 63.46 32.27 35.98
CA ALA A 293 62.35 33.10 36.50
C ALA A 293 61.65 33.93 35.41
N ASP A 294 60.32 33.80 35.44
CA ASP A 294 59.28 34.70 34.90
C ASP A 294 59.08 34.70 33.37
N ASP A 295 57.89 34.80 32.78
CA ASP A 295 56.55 35.03 33.31
C ASP A 295 55.48 34.69 32.25
N ASP A 296 54.26 34.61 32.74
CA ASP A 296 52.99 34.27 32.11
C ASP A 296 52.45 35.33 31.11
N TYR A 297 51.36 34.95 30.41
CA TYR A 297 50.24 35.81 29.95
C TYR A 297 50.21 36.46 28.53
N LEU A 298 49.22 35.97 27.75
CA LEU A 298 48.19 36.70 26.97
C LEU A 298 48.39 37.16 25.51
N ARG A 299 47.56 36.57 24.63
CA ARG A 299 46.45 37.16 23.81
C ARG A 299 46.39 36.42 22.47
N ASP A 300 45.38 35.60 22.21
CA ASP A 300 44.00 35.96 21.82
C ASP A 300 43.84 36.07 20.29
N GLU A 301 42.74 35.45 19.85
CA GLU A 301 41.96 35.72 18.63
C GLU A 301 42.67 36.02 17.30
N THR A 302 42.45 35.17 16.29
CA THR A 302 41.36 35.39 15.32
C THR A 302 41.36 34.37 14.18
N LEU A 303 40.21 33.69 14.08
CA LEU A 303 39.49 33.32 12.87
C LEU A 303 39.92 34.08 11.60
N LYS A 304 40.17 33.38 10.49
CA LYS A 304 39.76 33.84 9.15
C LYS A 304 39.62 32.68 8.17
N ILE A 305 38.36 32.47 7.80
CA ILE A 305 37.89 31.77 6.62
C ILE A 305 38.25 32.60 5.39
N CYS A 306 38.83 31.94 4.38
CA CYS A 306 38.53 32.13 2.97
C CYS A 306 38.32 30.74 2.38
#